data_AF-A0A928BH92-F1
#
_entry.id   AF-A0A928BH92-F1
#
_cell.length_a   1.000
_cell.length_b   1.000
_cell.length_c   1.000
_cell.angle_alpha   90.00
_cell.angle_beta   90.00
_cell.angle_gamma   90.00
#
_symmetry.space_group_name_H-M   'P 1'
#
loop_
_entity.id
_entity.type
_entity.pdbx_description
1 polymer ?
#
loop_
_entity_poly.entity_id
_entity_poly.type
_entity_poly.pdbx_seq_one_letter_code
_entity_poly.pdbx_strand_id
1 'polypeptide(L)'
;MKEWKKLGYDIVTFSNHNSLTVHPFDTALQVNVYEHGYNLLKYHKLVFGSEKVWRYDHLLPLLSFQKQFQIERLRKDSDIVQINHPLRTPTLSEKQMEKLRGYRLVELDSGRSTENTYWDRALSAGHYSFGVAGDDLHYPDRSSRIGVRCCFLCCRSATYKDIRHCLLTGNFYAMRVPDYGHGDWEAKYRRNRQLPSVSDIGLEDTTVFMSLSAVADSIKVIGQDHRTLAAASDSDHVEYAMKPEDTYARMIAYFPDGEVIYTNPFARYDAAVSDSPFDDRPSQVNIPMTILFNLALLLLCLADAYLIYKLIHRRK
;
A
#
# COMPACT_ATOMS: atom_id res chain seq x y z
N MET A 1 6.79 13.12 16.63
CA MET A 1 6.78 11.93 17.51
C MET A 1 5.98 12.13 18.79
N LYS A 2 5.98 13.32 19.43
CA LYS A 2 5.13 13.59 20.62
C LYS A 2 3.64 13.28 20.37
N GLU A 3 3.06 13.78 19.28
CA GLU A 3 1.65 13.52 18.98
C GLU A 3 1.35 12.05 18.70
N TRP A 4 2.21 11.36 17.93
CA TRP A 4 2.08 9.93 17.69
C TRP A 4 2.08 9.08 18.97
N LYS A 5 2.95 9.40 19.94
CA LYS A 5 2.95 8.73 21.25
C LYS A 5 1.66 8.97 22.02
N LYS A 6 1.08 10.19 21.96
CA LYS A 6 -0.22 10.48 22.58
C LYS A 6 -1.35 9.69 21.92
N LEU A 7 -1.29 9.51 20.61
CA LEU A 7 -2.22 8.68 19.82
C LEU A 7 -2.02 7.16 20.02
N GLY A 8 -0.97 6.73 20.74
CA GLY A 8 -0.75 5.33 21.07
C GLY A 8 0.10 4.54 20.06
N TYR A 9 0.82 5.21 19.15
CA TYR A 9 1.66 4.54 18.17
C TYR A 9 3.01 4.12 18.76
N ASP A 10 3.39 2.87 18.53
CA ASP A 10 4.70 2.32 18.93
C ASP A 10 5.83 2.75 18.00
N ILE A 11 5.55 2.84 16.70
CA ILE A 11 6.53 3.21 15.67
C ILE A 11 5.94 4.16 14.62
N VAL A 12 6.78 5.04 14.08
CA VAL A 12 6.49 5.89 12.92
C VAL A 12 7.65 5.80 11.94
N THR A 13 7.35 5.56 10.67
CA THR A 13 8.33 5.51 9.59
C THR A 13 8.31 6.81 8.78
N PHE A 14 9.46 7.25 8.28
CA PHE A 14 9.60 8.48 7.51
C PHE A 14 9.97 8.17 6.06
N SER A 15 9.06 8.41 5.13
CA SER A 15 9.20 8.06 3.72
C SER A 15 9.29 9.28 2.80
N ASN A 16 10.18 10.23 3.12
CA ASN A 16 10.32 11.46 2.33
C ASN A 16 10.56 11.16 0.84
N HIS A 17 10.05 12.04 -0.02
CA HIS A 17 10.18 11.89 -1.47
C HIS A 17 11.65 11.80 -1.88
N ASN A 18 12.03 10.65 -2.44
CA ASN A 18 13.37 10.36 -2.96
C ASN A 18 14.49 10.76 -1.97
N SER A 19 14.25 10.58 -0.68
CA SER A 19 15.22 10.89 0.36
C SER A 19 15.06 9.93 1.54
N LEU A 20 16.15 9.30 1.94
CA LEU A 20 16.19 8.51 3.16
C LEU A 20 16.27 9.46 4.35
N THR A 21 15.42 9.22 5.34
CA THR A 21 15.38 10.00 6.57
C THR A 21 15.89 9.14 7.71
N VAL A 22 16.93 9.63 8.39
CA VAL A 22 17.39 9.01 9.63
C VAL A 22 16.33 9.28 10.70
N HIS A 23 15.96 8.24 11.43
CA HIS A 23 14.94 8.27 12.44
C HIS A 23 15.38 9.28 13.52
N PRO A 24 14.63 10.38 13.71
CA PRO A 24 15.15 11.56 14.41
C PRO A 24 15.22 11.39 15.94
N PHE A 25 14.77 10.26 16.48
CA PHE A 25 14.66 10.06 17.94
C PHE A 25 15.35 8.78 18.44
N ASP A 26 15.41 7.74 17.61
CA ASP A 26 15.90 6.43 18.01
C ASP A 26 16.35 5.64 16.76
N THR A 27 17.65 5.49 16.57
CA THR A 27 18.19 4.78 15.41
C THR A 27 17.93 3.28 15.45
N ALA A 28 17.58 2.70 16.61
CA ALA A 28 17.16 1.30 16.70
C ALA A 28 15.80 1.03 16.03
N LEU A 29 14.97 2.08 15.91
CA LEU A 29 13.69 2.07 15.19
C LEU A 29 13.82 2.46 13.71
N GLN A 30 15.05 2.57 13.20
CA GLN A 30 15.28 2.98 11.82
C GLN A 30 14.61 1.99 10.84
N VAL A 31 13.67 2.50 10.06
CA VAL A 31 13.18 1.85 8.85
C VAL A 31 13.65 2.68 7.66
N ASN A 32 14.60 2.16 6.89
CA ASN A 32 15.03 2.80 5.66
C ASN A 32 13.92 2.69 4.63
N VAL A 33 13.12 3.74 4.50
CA VAL A 33 12.05 3.84 3.51
C VAL A 33 12.06 5.23 2.87
N TYR A 34 11.75 5.30 1.59
CA TYR A 34 11.52 6.56 0.89
C TYR A 34 10.38 6.40 -0.11
N GLU A 35 9.67 7.50 -0.42
CA GLU A 35 8.67 7.51 -1.47
C GLU A 35 9.32 7.85 -2.81
N HIS A 36 9.37 6.88 -3.71
CA HIS A 36 9.93 7.01 -5.03
C HIS A 36 8.89 7.47 -6.04
N GLY A 37 9.14 8.63 -6.66
CA GLY A 37 8.22 9.23 -7.61
C GLY A 37 8.35 10.74 -7.69
N TYR A 38 9.22 11.26 -8.56
CA TYR A 38 9.25 12.69 -8.92
C TYR A 38 8.65 12.95 -10.30
N ASN A 39 8.09 11.91 -10.93
CA ASN A 39 7.38 12.00 -12.19
C ASN A 39 6.16 12.94 -12.12
N LEU A 40 5.84 13.57 -13.25
CA LEU A 40 4.77 14.56 -13.35
C LEU A 40 3.38 14.02 -13.00
N LEU A 41 3.22 12.69 -13.08
CA LEU A 41 1.95 12.00 -12.92
C LEU A 41 1.78 11.33 -11.55
N LYS A 42 2.72 11.56 -10.63
CA LYS A 42 2.70 11.10 -9.24
C LYS A 42 2.49 9.58 -9.08
N TYR A 43 3.07 8.78 -9.97
CA TYR A 43 3.13 7.32 -9.80
C TYR A 43 4.16 6.99 -8.71
N HIS A 44 3.68 6.92 -7.46
CA HIS A 44 4.52 6.76 -6.28
C HIS A 44 4.62 5.31 -5.82
N LYS A 45 5.76 4.98 -5.22
CA LYS A 45 6.04 3.69 -4.59
C LYS A 45 6.78 3.93 -3.28
N LEU A 46 6.49 3.20 -2.21
CA LEU A 46 7.44 3.10 -1.10
C LEU A 46 8.49 2.04 -1.39
N VAL A 47 9.73 2.35 -1.04
CA VAL A 47 10.89 1.47 -1.23
C VAL A 47 11.52 1.24 0.14
N PHE A 48 11.34 0.05 0.71
CA PHE A 48 11.84 -0.30 2.04
C PHE A 48 13.16 -1.07 1.96
N GLY A 49 14.02 -0.88 2.95
CA GLY A 49 15.28 -1.64 3.09
C GLY A 49 16.36 -1.23 2.09
N SER A 50 16.21 -0.09 1.43
CA SER A 50 17.21 0.42 0.50
C SER A 50 18.33 1.15 1.23
N GLU A 51 19.58 0.82 0.93
CA GLU A 51 20.75 1.54 1.49
C GLU A 51 20.93 2.93 0.89
N LYS A 52 20.46 3.13 -0.34
CA LYS A 52 20.57 4.40 -1.08
C LYS A 52 19.29 4.72 -1.82
N VAL A 53 19.08 5.99 -2.12
CA VAL A 53 17.98 6.42 -2.99
C VAL A 53 18.35 6.13 -4.43
N TRP A 54 17.48 5.44 -5.14
CA TRP A 54 17.58 5.31 -6.58
C TRP A 54 17.02 6.56 -7.27
N ARG A 55 17.82 7.17 -8.14
CA ARG A 55 17.58 8.55 -8.60
C ARG A 55 16.87 8.68 -9.93
N TYR A 56 16.74 7.66 -10.75
CA TYR A 56 16.01 7.80 -12.01
C TYR A 56 14.49 7.76 -11.77
N ASP A 57 13.69 8.30 -12.68
CA ASP A 57 12.25 8.12 -12.72
C ASP A 57 11.82 8.39 -14.16
N HIS A 58 10.71 7.78 -14.59
CA HIS A 58 10.13 8.12 -15.87
C HIS A 58 9.49 9.50 -15.77
N LEU A 59 9.77 10.42 -16.69
CA LEU A 59 9.06 11.72 -16.71
C LEU A 59 7.54 11.53 -16.80
N LEU A 60 7.11 10.60 -17.66
CA LEU A 60 5.70 10.23 -17.90
C LEU A 60 5.53 8.68 -17.91
N PRO A 61 5.23 8.05 -16.75
CA PRO A 61 5.03 6.60 -16.65
C PRO A 61 3.62 6.17 -17.11
N LEU A 62 3.29 6.40 -18.38
CA LEU A 62 1.96 6.11 -18.93
C LEU A 62 1.71 4.60 -19.09
N LEU A 63 2.72 3.87 -19.54
CA LEU A 63 2.59 2.51 -20.05
C LEU A 63 2.98 1.46 -18.98
N SER A 64 2.32 0.30 -19.00
CA SER A 64 2.57 -0.77 -18.03
C SER A 64 4.02 -1.23 -18.00
N PHE A 65 4.69 -1.29 -19.16
CA PHE A 65 6.09 -1.73 -19.20
C PHE A 65 7.05 -0.74 -18.53
N GLN A 66 6.75 0.57 -18.54
CA GLN A 66 7.56 1.58 -17.83
C GLN A 66 7.37 1.44 -16.33
N LYS A 67 6.11 1.29 -15.90
CA LYS A 67 5.76 1.05 -14.50
C LYS A 67 6.42 -0.25 -13.99
N GLN A 68 6.38 -1.32 -14.77
CA GLN A 68 7.04 -2.59 -14.44
C GLN A 68 8.57 -2.46 -14.44
N PHE A 69 9.15 -1.75 -15.42
CA PHE A 69 10.59 -1.47 -15.45
C PHE A 69 11.02 -0.80 -14.14
N GLN A 70 10.27 0.20 -13.68
CA GLN A 70 10.57 0.90 -12.44
C GLN A 70 10.48 -0.02 -11.22
N ILE A 71 9.42 -0.85 -11.11
CA ILE A 71 9.29 -1.83 -10.01
C ILE A 71 10.49 -2.79 -10.00
N GLU A 72 10.85 -3.36 -11.14
CA GLU A 72 12.01 -4.28 -11.24
C GLU A 72 13.34 -3.60 -10.91
N ARG A 73 13.50 -2.32 -11.22
CA ARG A 73 14.71 -1.57 -10.86
C ARG A 73 14.79 -1.30 -9.36
N LEU A 74 13.70 -0.89 -8.74
CA LEU A 74 13.67 -0.62 -7.31
C LEU A 74 13.87 -1.90 -6.50
N ARG A 75 13.27 -3.01 -6.92
CA ARG A 75 13.35 -4.31 -6.22
C ARG A 75 14.78 -4.88 -6.15
N LYS A 76 15.68 -4.50 -7.05
CA LYS A 76 17.07 -5.02 -7.06
C LYS A 76 17.89 -4.55 -5.87
N ASP A 77 17.61 -3.35 -5.37
CA ASP A 77 18.39 -2.70 -4.31
C ASP A 77 17.53 -2.46 -3.06
N SER A 78 16.41 -3.17 -2.89
CA SER A 78 15.48 -3.00 -1.77
C SER A 78 14.83 -4.32 -1.35
N ASP A 79 14.31 -4.34 -0.12
CA ASP A 79 13.62 -5.50 0.44
C ASP A 79 12.16 -5.57 -0.02
N ILE A 80 11.48 -4.43 -0.07
CA ILE A 80 10.06 -4.33 -0.39
C ILE A 80 9.80 -3.12 -1.29
N VAL A 81 9.07 -3.35 -2.38
CA VAL A 81 8.42 -2.31 -3.15
C VAL A 81 6.93 -2.35 -2.85
N GLN A 82 6.37 -1.19 -2.52
CA GLN A 82 4.93 -0.96 -2.32
C GLN A 82 4.37 -0.11 -3.45
N ILE A 83 3.18 -0.41 -3.94
CA ILE A 83 2.42 0.50 -4.80
C ILE A 83 1.63 1.47 -3.92
N ASN A 84 1.89 2.76 -4.05
CA ASN A 84 1.23 3.79 -3.23
C ASN A 84 -0.03 4.32 -3.90
N HIS A 85 -1.04 4.58 -3.06
CA HIS A 85 -2.33 5.21 -3.33
C HIS A 85 -2.78 5.05 -4.80
N PRO A 86 -2.99 3.80 -5.28
CA PRO A 86 -3.25 3.54 -6.69
C PRO A 86 -4.47 4.30 -7.20
N LEU A 87 -5.48 4.48 -6.36
CA LEU A 87 -6.70 5.24 -6.65
C LEU A 87 -6.49 6.77 -6.77
N ARG A 88 -5.39 7.31 -6.24
CA ARG A 88 -4.98 8.72 -6.40
C ARG A 88 -4.07 8.94 -7.61
N THR A 89 -3.53 7.87 -8.19
CA THR A 89 -2.60 7.96 -9.33
C THR A 89 -3.39 7.98 -10.65
N PRO A 90 -3.49 9.13 -11.35
CA PRO A 90 -4.40 9.26 -12.51
C PRO A 90 -4.07 8.33 -13.69
N THR A 91 -2.82 7.90 -13.80
CA THR A 91 -2.32 7.10 -14.92
C THR A 91 -2.23 5.62 -14.59
N LEU A 92 -2.66 5.20 -13.40
CA LEU A 92 -2.76 3.80 -13.02
C LEU A 92 -4.21 3.36 -13.10
N SER A 93 -4.47 2.27 -13.83
CA SER A 93 -5.79 1.65 -13.92
C SER A 93 -5.79 0.25 -13.31
N GLU A 94 -6.98 -0.25 -12.96
CA GLU A 94 -7.19 -1.63 -12.51
C GLU A 94 -6.60 -2.65 -13.49
N LYS A 95 -6.79 -2.46 -14.80
CA LYS A 95 -6.20 -3.32 -15.84
C LYS A 95 -4.67 -3.29 -15.88
N GLN A 96 -4.05 -2.21 -15.38
CA GLN A 96 -2.59 -2.20 -15.21
C GLN A 96 -2.19 -3.00 -13.96
N MET A 97 -2.97 -2.97 -12.89
CA MET A 97 -2.73 -3.81 -11.70
C MET A 97 -2.75 -5.31 -12.02
N GLU A 98 -3.57 -5.74 -12.99
CA GLU A 98 -3.57 -7.12 -13.52
C GLU A 98 -2.25 -7.53 -14.22
N LYS A 99 -1.37 -6.57 -14.52
CA LYS A 99 -0.11 -6.79 -15.24
C LYS A 99 1.13 -6.55 -14.41
N LEU A 100 1.03 -5.65 -13.42
CA LEU A 100 2.17 -5.27 -12.60
C LEU A 100 2.47 -6.39 -11.59
N ARG A 101 3.76 -6.70 -11.43
CA ARG A 101 4.27 -7.78 -10.58
C ARG A 101 5.48 -7.33 -9.77
N GLY A 102 5.86 -8.13 -8.78
CA GLY A 102 7.11 -7.97 -8.03
C GLY A 102 7.05 -6.97 -6.87
N TYR A 103 5.94 -6.26 -6.67
CA TYR A 103 5.68 -5.55 -5.42
C TYR A 103 5.14 -6.52 -4.37
N ARG A 104 5.32 -6.21 -3.08
CA ARG A 104 4.78 -7.03 -1.98
C ARG A 104 3.61 -6.39 -1.26
N LEU A 105 3.51 -5.06 -1.33
CA LEU A 105 2.53 -4.27 -0.61
C LEU A 105 1.75 -3.36 -1.57
N VAL A 106 0.48 -3.12 -1.26
CA VAL A 106 -0.37 -2.14 -1.91
C VAL A 106 -1.04 -1.27 -0.86
N GLU A 107 -0.99 0.05 -1.04
CA GLU A 107 -1.73 0.96 -0.17
C GLU A 107 -3.24 0.88 -0.45
N LEU A 108 -4.03 0.67 0.60
CA LEU A 108 -5.47 0.41 0.52
C LEU A 108 -6.31 1.69 0.56
N ASP A 109 -6.28 2.39 1.70
CA ASP A 109 -7.09 3.57 1.93
C ASP A 109 -6.24 4.81 1.70
N SER A 110 -6.57 5.59 0.67
CA SER A 110 -5.96 6.89 0.41
C SER A 110 -6.93 8.07 0.66
N GLY A 111 -8.04 7.80 1.35
CA GLY A 111 -9.13 8.75 1.62
C GLY A 111 -10.15 8.91 0.51
N ARG A 112 -10.08 8.09 -0.54
CA ARG A 112 -11.01 8.15 -1.68
C ARG A 112 -12.08 7.06 -1.68
N SER A 113 -11.73 5.87 -1.22
CA SER A 113 -12.62 4.71 -1.16
C SER A 113 -12.10 3.74 -0.10
N THR A 114 -12.99 2.88 0.39
CA THR A 114 -12.74 1.76 1.30
C THR A 114 -12.88 0.40 0.61
N GLU A 115 -13.18 0.36 -0.69
CA GLU A 115 -13.49 -0.87 -1.42
C GLU A 115 -12.22 -1.64 -1.88
N ASN A 116 -11.11 -0.93 -2.14
CA ASN A 116 -9.81 -1.50 -2.53
C ASN A 116 -9.80 -2.29 -3.86
N THR A 117 -10.64 -1.91 -4.83
CA THR A 117 -10.80 -2.62 -6.13
C THR A 117 -9.50 -2.82 -6.92
N TYR A 118 -8.57 -1.85 -6.87
CA TYR A 118 -7.26 -1.95 -7.53
C TYR A 118 -6.42 -3.12 -6.99
N TRP A 119 -6.49 -3.35 -5.68
CA TRP A 119 -5.79 -4.46 -5.03
C TRP A 119 -6.46 -5.79 -5.36
N ASP A 120 -7.80 -5.85 -5.32
CA ASP A 120 -8.55 -7.06 -5.70
C ASP A 120 -8.29 -7.47 -7.15
N ARG A 121 -8.13 -6.52 -8.07
CA ARG A 121 -7.78 -6.80 -9.47
C ARG A 121 -6.40 -7.40 -9.62
N ALA A 122 -5.42 -6.94 -8.82
CA ALA A 122 -4.11 -7.58 -8.75
C ALA A 122 -4.20 -9.02 -8.21
N LEU A 123 -4.89 -9.21 -7.08
CA LEU A 123 -5.07 -10.53 -6.45
C LEU A 123 -5.78 -11.51 -7.40
N SER A 124 -6.83 -11.05 -8.08
CA SER A 124 -7.58 -11.86 -9.05
C SER A 124 -6.74 -12.27 -10.27
N ALA A 125 -5.75 -11.46 -10.64
CA ALA A 125 -4.79 -11.78 -11.69
C ALA A 125 -3.61 -12.67 -11.22
N GLY A 126 -3.65 -13.12 -9.96
CA GLY A 126 -2.59 -13.94 -9.35
C GLY A 126 -1.39 -13.15 -8.84
N HIS A 127 -1.49 -11.82 -8.72
CA HIS A 127 -0.41 -10.98 -8.17
C HIS A 127 -0.61 -10.80 -6.68
N TYR A 128 -0.19 -11.81 -5.93
CA TYR A 128 -0.31 -11.82 -4.48
C TYR A 128 0.48 -10.67 -3.85
N SER A 129 -0.18 -9.93 -2.95
CA SER A 129 0.39 -8.83 -2.18
C SER A 129 -0.44 -8.59 -0.92
N PHE A 130 0.19 -7.98 0.08
CA PHE A 130 -0.48 -7.55 1.31
C PHE A 130 -0.94 -6.10 1.23
N GLY A 131 -1.96 -5.77 2.02
CA GLY A 131 -2.57 -4.46 2.03
C GLY A 131 -2.11 -3.63 3.23
N VAL A 132 -1.64 -2.40 2.99
CA VAL A 132 -1.21 -1.48 4.06
C VAL A 132 -1.98 -0.16 4.00
N ALA A 133 -2.01 0.56 5.12
CA ALA A 133 -2.55 1.92 5.16
C ALA A 133 -1.57 2.85 5.90
N GLY A 134 -1.30 4.00 5.30
CA GLY A 134 -0.46 5.05 5.89
C GLY A 134 -1.08 6.42 5.65
N ASP A 135 -0.76 7.39 6.50
CA ASP A 135 -1.43 8.69 6.47
C ASP A 135 -1.06 9.58 5.27
N ASP A 136 0.08 9.32 4.61
CA ASP A 136 0.66 10.24 3.62
C ASP A 136 0.75 11.67 4.21
N LEU A 137 1.26 11.74 5.45
CA LEU A 137 1.12 12.91 6.31
C LEU A 137 2.05 14.06 5.89
N HIS A 138 1.46 15.21 5.60
CA HIS A 138 2.17 16.46 5.29
C HIS A 138 1.91 17.58 6.33
N TYR A 139 0.88 17.42 7.16
CA TYR A 139 0.39 18.46 8.09
C TYR A 139 0.11 17.84 9.46
N PRO A 140 1.14 17.66 10.32
CA PRO A 140 1.01 16.98 11.61
C PRO A 140 0.15 17.76 12.63
N ASP A 141 -0.12 19.03 12.36
CA ASP A 141 -0.97 19.94 13.13
C ASP A 141 -2.47 19.82 12.78
N ARG A 142 -2.84 18.97 11.81
CA ARG A 142 -4.23 18.75 11.39
C ARG A 142 -4.75 17.41 11.88
N SER A 143 -5.72 17.44 12.81
CA SER A 143 -6.39 16.24 13.35
C SER A 143 -6.87 15.31 12.24
N SER A 144 -7.49 15.87 11.20
CA SER A 144 -8.03 15.13 10.04
C SER A 144 -7.00 14.47 9.14
N ARG A 145 -5.70 14.65 9.39
CA ARG A 145 -4.61 14.12 8.58
C ARG A 145 -3.71 13.15 9.35
N ILE A 146 -3.58 13.30 10.66
CA ILE A 146 -2.69 12.49 11.50
C ILE A 146 -3.45 11.36 12.20
N GLY A 147 -2.87 10.17 12.16
CA GLY A 147 -3.38 8.96 12.78
C GLY A 147 -4.75 8.55 12.24
N VAL A 148 -4.99 8.74 10.94
CA VAL A 148 -6.27 8.37 10.27
C VAL A 148 -6.13 7.09 9.44
N ARG A 149 -4.91 6.58 9.26
CA ARG A 149 -4.53 5.34 8.58
C ARG A 149 -3.33 4.73 9.27
N CYS A 150 -3.40 3.44 9.57
CA CYS A 150 -2.30 2.73 10.22
C CYS A 150 -2.33 1.24 9.91
N CYS A 151 -1.29 0.55 10.38
CA CYS A 151 -1.24 -0.90 10.45
C CYS A 151 -1.02 -1.33 11.90
N PHE A 152 -1.64 -2.45 12.28
CA PHE A 152 -1.41 -3.13 13.55
C PHE A 152 -0.57 -4.37 13.28
N LEU A 153 0.68 -4.36 13.76
CA LEU A 153 1.67 -5.37 13.43
C LEU A 153 1.86 -6.34 14.61
N CYS A 154 1.71 -7.64 14.36
CA CYS A 154 2.08 -8.68 15.31
C CYS A 154 3.59 -8.97 15.19
N CYS A 155 4.40 -8.07 15.74
CA CYS A 155 5.85 -8.16 15.73
C CYS A 155 6.42 -8.46 17.12
N ARG A 156 7.58 -9.15 17.17
CA ARG A 156 8.34 -9.35 18.42
C ARG A 156 8.98 -8.06 18.94
N SER A 157 9.36 -7.15 18.05
CA SER A 157 9.94 -5.85 18.36
C SER A 157 9.66 -4.84 17.26
N ALA A 158 9.96 -3.57 17.52
CA ALA A 158 9.87 -2.49 16.54
C ALA A 158 11.14 -2.32 15.69
N THR A 159 12.05 -3.31 15.67
CA THR A 159 13.23 -3.28 14.78
C THR A 159 12.81 -3.54 13.34
N TYR A 160 13.57 -2.99 12.38
CA TYR A 160 13.27 -3.19 10.96
C TYR A 160 13.25 -4.66 10.55
N LYS A 161 14.13 -5.50 11.12
CA LYS A 161 14.17 -6.93 10.84
C LYS A 161 12.81 -7.60 11.15
N ASP A 162 12.24 -7.32 12.31
CA ASP A 162 10.98 -7.92 12.74
C ASP A 162 9.79 -7.32 12.00
N ILE A 163 9.80 -6.01 11.73
CA ILE A 163 8.80 -5.34 10.90
C ILE A 163 8.80 -5.90 9.48
N ARG A 164 9.98 -6.03 8.86
CA ARG A 164 10.15 -6.61 7.52
C ARG A 164 9.62 -8.03 7.48
N HIS A 165 9.93 -8.84 8.50
CA HIS A 165 9.40 -10.20 8.59
C HIS A 165 7.87 -10.18 8.62
N CYS A 166 7.27 -9.39 9.52
CA CYS A 166 5.82 -9.25 9.62
C CYS A 166 5.14 -8.77 8.33
N LEU A 167 5.72 -7.77 7.67
CA LEU A 167 5.22 -7.26 6.38
C LEU A 167 5.35 -8.27 5.24
N LEU A 168 6.27 -9.23 5.33
CA LEU A 168 6.47 -10.29 4.34
C LEU A 168 5.74 -11.59 4.68
N THR A 169 5.30 -11.80 5.92
CA THR A 169 4.49 -12.95 6.32
C THR A 169 3.01 -12.65 6.45
N GLY A 170 2.62 -11.38 6.46
CA GLY A 170 1.22 -10.98 6.56
C GLY A 170 0.67 -10.95 7.98
N ASN A 171 1.54 -10.94 9.00
CA ASN A 171 1.17 -10.96 10.43
C ASN A 171 0.68 -9.58 10.94
N PHE A 172 -0.19 -8.94 10.18
CA PHE A 172 -0.71 -7.61 10.47
C PHE A 172 -2.06 -7.38 9.78
N TYR A 173 -2.74 -6.31 10.16
CA TYR A 173 -3.88 -5.77 9.40
C TYR A 173 -3.76 -4.25 9.28
N ALA A 174 -4.43 -3.68 8.27
CA ALA A 174 -4.50 -2.24 8.08
C ALA A 174 -5.81 -1.68 8.63
N MET A 175 -5.82 -0.42 9.03
CA MET A 175 -6.99 0.24 9.57
C MET A 175 -7.13 1.67 9.06
N ARG A 176 -8.35 2.05 8.71
CA ARG A 176 -8.81 3.44 8.65
C ARG A 176 -9.33 3.85 10.02
N VAL A 177 -8.92 5.02 10.50
CA VAL A 177 -9.37 5.63 11.74
C VAL A 177 -10.05 6.97 11.42
N PRO A 178 -11.26 7.25 11.96
CA PRO A 178 -11.94 8.51 11.72
C PRO A 178 -11.21 9.68 12.40
N ASP A 179 -11.53 10.91 11.98
CA ASP A 179 -11.04 12.10 12.69
C ASP A 179 -11.84 12.34 13.98
N TYR A 180 -11.52 11.55 15.00
CA TYR A 180 -12.16 11.66 16.30
C TYR A 180 -12.09 13.07 16.88
N GLY A 181 -13.24 13.58 17.35
CA GLY A 181 -13.35 14.90 17.95
C GLY A 181 -13.31 16.07 16.95
N HIS A 182 -13.06 15.82 15.65
CA HIS A 182 -13.10 16.85 14.59
C HIS A 182 -12.30 18.12 14.91
N GLY A 183 -11.08 17.97 15.42
CA GLY A 183 -10.21 19.07 15.85
C GLY A 183 -10.03 19.17 17.37
N ASP A 184 -10.88 18.51 18.15
CA ASP A 184 -10.62 18.26 19.57
C ASP A 184 -9.57 17.16 19.74
N TRP A 185 -8.35 17.58 20.06
CA TRP A 185 -7.19 16.70 20.23
C TRP A 185 -7.31 15.76 21.44
N GLU A 186 -7.93 16.20 22.54
CA GLU A 186 -8.07 15.34 23.72
C GLU A 186 -9.06 14.21 23.45
N ALA A 187 -10.17 14.52 22.76
CA ALA A 187 -11.09 13.52 22.25
C ALA A 187 -10.39 12.54 21.29
N LYS A 188 -9.55 13.05 20.37
CA LYS A 188 -8.77 12.22 19.45
C LYS A 188 -7.81 11.28 20.19
N TYR A 189 -6.99 11.79 21.11
CA TYR A 189 -6.03 10.95 21.86
C TYR A 189 -6.72 9.85 22.65
N ARG A 190 -7.83 10.17 23.32
CA ARG A 190 -8.58 9.19 24.11
C ARG A 190 -9.17 8.10 23.22
N ARG A 191 -9.81 8.48 22.11
CA ARG A 191 -10.50 7.54 21.20
C ARG A 191 -9.51 6.68 20.40
N ASN A 192 -8.39 7.24 19.92
CA ASN A 192 -7.35 6.47 19.22
C ASN A 192 -6.71 5.37 20.10
N ARG A 193 -6.82 5.45 21.43
CA ARG A 193 -6.36 4.40 22.35
C ARG A 193 -7.37 3.29 22.60
N GLN A 194 -8.57 3.41 22.04
CA GLN A 194 -9.71 2.52 22.23
C GLN A 194 -10.24 2.03 20.87
N LEU A 195 -9.33 1.74 19.94
CA LEU A 195 -9.69 1.27 18.61
C LEU A 195 -10.16 -0.19 18.66
N PRO A 196 -11.16 -0.58 17.85
CA PRO A 196 -11.48 -1.98 17.67
C PRO A 196 -10.28 -2.72 17.07
N SER A 197 -10.23 -4.03 17.27
CA SER A 197 -9.10 -4.84 16.87
C SER A 197 -9.54 -6.23 16.44
N VAL A 198 -8.69 -6.87 15.63
CA VAL A 198 -8.82 -8.31 15.38
C VAL A 198 -8.36 -9.05 16.63
N SER A 199 -9.24 -9.85 17.22
CA SER A 199 -8.95 -10.68 18.39
C SER A 199 -8.46 -12.07 18.00
N ASP A 200 -8.98 -12.60 16.89
CA ASP A 200 -8.54 -13.86 16.29
C ASP A 200 -8.79 -13.85 14.78
N ILE A 201 -7.93 -14.52 14.02
CA ILE A 201 -8.04 -14.64 12.56
C ILE A 201 -7.24 -15.84 12.08
N GLY A 202 -7.81 -16.62 11.18
CA GLY A 202 -7.14 -17.81 10.72
C GLY A 202 -7.85 -18.55 9.60
N LEU A 203 -7.29 -19.72 9.31
CA LEU A 203 -7.81 -20.70 8.38
C LEU A 203 -7.83 -22.06 9.09
N GLU A 204 -9.01 -22.65 9.20
CA GLU A 204 -9.23 -24.03 9.67
C GLU A 204 -9.79 -24.86 8.53
N ASP A 205 -9.04 -25.89 8.09
CA ASP A 205 -9.30 -26.65 6.87
C ASP A 205 -9.47 -25.77 5.63
N THR A 206 -10.71 -25.45 5.27
CA THR A 206 -11.08 -24.55 4.17
C THR A 206 -11.81 -23.29 4.63
N THR A 207 -12.08 -23.16 5.93
CA THR A 207 -12.86 -22.07 6.50
C THR A 207 -11.94 -20.98 6.99
N VAL A 208 -12.01 -19.82 6.33
CA VAL A 208 -11.40 -18.59 6.85
C VAL A 208 -12.32 -17.99 7.90
N PHE A 209 -11.77 -17.50 9.00
CA PHE A 209 -12.54 -16.87 10.06
C PHE A 209 -11.83 -15.63 10.61
N MET A 210 -12.61 -14.73 11.20
CA MET A 210 -12.13 -13.58 11.96
C MET A 210 -13.09 -13.27 13.09
N SER A 211 -12.51 -12.96 14.25
CA SER A 211 -13.20 -12.42 15.42
C SER A 211 -12.63 -11.04 15.75
N LEU A 212 -13.50 -10.16 16.23
CA LEU A 212 -13.21 -8.77 16.55
C LEU A 212 -13.36 -8.52 18.06
N SER A 213 -12.73 -7.47 18.57
CA SER A 213 -12.88 -7.05 19.98
C SER A 213 -14.15 -6.24 20.24
N ALA A 214 -14.87 -5.85 19.20
CA ALA A 214 -16.13 -5.13 19.25
C ALA A 214 -17.04 -5.53 18.08
N VAL A 215 -18.34 -5.38 18.28
CA VAL A 215 -19.35 -5.59 17.23
C VAL A 215 -19.13 -4.59 16.09
N ALA A 216 -19.02 -5.09 14.88
CA ALA A 216 -18.98 -4.30 13.66
C ALA A 216 -20.40 -4.17 13.06
N ASP A 217 -20.67 -3.04 12.39
CA ASP A 217 -21.91 -2.86 11.63
C ASP A 217 -22.01 -3.90 10.51
N SER A 218 -20.88 -4.14 9.85
CA SER A 218 -20.78 -5.20 8.86
C SER A 218 -19.37 -5.74 8.71
N ILE A 219 -19.29 -7.03 8.44
CA ILE A 219 -18.06 -7.73 8.07
C ILE A 219 -18.29 -8.36 6.70
N LYS A 220 -17.44 -8.09 5.72
CA LYS A 220 -17.51 -8.65 4.36
C LYS A 220 -16.32 -9.55 4.11
N VAL A 221 -16.57 -10.74 3.57
CA VAL A 221 -15.56 -11.59 2.95
C VAL A 221 -15.53 -11.29 1.46
N ILE A 222 -14.38 -10.87 0.95
CA ILE A 222 -14.15 -10.46 -0.44
C ILE A 222 -13.23 -11.47 -1.12
N GLY A 223 -13.62 -11.93 -2.31
CA GLY A 223 -12.84 -12.79 -3.18
C GLY A 223 -12.62 -12.18 -4.56
N GLN A 224 -12.40 -13.04 -5.55
CA GLN A 224 -12.02 -12.63 -6.90
C GLN A 224 -12.97 -11.63 -7.53
N ASP A 225 -12.41 -10.75 -8.35
CA ASP A 225 -13.08 -9.65 -9.04
C ASP A 225 -13.85 -8.74 -8.10
N HIS A 226 -13.35 -8.59 -6.86
CA HIS A 226 -13.96 -7.78 -5.80
C HIS A 226 -15.37 -8.29 -5.40
N ARG A 227 -15.65 -9.58 -5.58
CA ARG A 227 -16.94 -10.16 -5.23
C ARG A 227 -17.07 -10.34 -3.72
N THR A 228 -18.20 -9.91 -3.14
CA THR A 228 -18.58 -10.32 -1.77
C THR A 228 -18.99 -11.79 -1.77
N LEU A 229 -18.21 -12.61 -1.07
CA LEU A 229 -18.41 -14.06 -0.92
C LEU A 229 -19.38 -14.39 0.23
N ALA A 230 -19.26 -13.64 1.32
CA ALA A 230 -20.12 -13.70 2.50
C ALA A 230 -20.14 -12.34 3.21
N ALA A 231 -21.16 -12.14 4.04
CA ALA A 231 -21.23 -10.98 4.91
C ALA A 231 -21.94 -11.33 6.23
N ALA A 232 -21.52 -10.68 7.30
CA ALA A 232 -22.21 -10.63 8.57
C ALA A 232 -22.56 -9.17 8.88
N SER A 233 -23.67 -8.94 9.58
CA SER A 233 -24.13 -7.62 10.03
C SER A 233 -24.35 -7.66 11.53
N ASP A 234 -24.11 -6.53 12.21
CA ASP A 234 -24.24 -6.40 13.66
C ASP A 234 -23.54 -7.55 14.41
N SER A 235 -22.31 -7.86 14.01
CA SER A 235 -21.56 -9.02 14.50
C SER A 235 -20.10 -8.68 14.72
N ASP A 236 -19.48 -9.36 15.67
CA ASP A 236 -18.03 -9.35 15.94
C ASP A 236 -17.31 -10.55 15.30
N HIS A 237 -18.00 -11.38 14.52
CA HIS A 237 -17.45 -12.61 13.97
C HIS A 237 -17.90 -12.86 12.53
N VAL A 238 -17.01 -13.45 11.72
CA VAL A 238 -17.36 -13.99 10.40
C VAL A 238 -16.57 -15.26 10.13
N GLU A 239 -17.21 -16.20 9.46
CA GLU A 239 -16.59 -17.40 8.90
C GLU A 239 -17.04 -17.61 7.45
N TYR A 240 -16.16 -18.19 6.64
CA TYR A 240 -16.47 -18.55 5.26
C TYR A 240 -15.67 -19.76 4.81
N ALA A 241 -16.38 -20.84 4.44
CA ALA A 241 -15.79 -22.00 3.78
C ALA A 241 -15.41 -21.66 2.33
N MET A 242 -14.12 -21.49 2.06
CA MET A 242 -13.60 -21.23 0.72
C MET A 242 -13.91 -22.39 -0.22
N LYS A 243 -14.56 -22.08 -1.33
CA LYS A 243 -14.84 -23.04 -2.40
C LYS A 243 -13.55 -23.42 -3.14
N PRO A 244 -13.57 -24.53 -3.90
CA PRO A 244 -12.42 -24.92 -4.72
C PRO A 244 -12.01 -23.85 -5.74
N GLU A 245 -12.97 -23.10 -6.28
CA GLU A 245 -12.73 -22.03 -7.25
C GLU A 245 -12.27 -20.71 -6.61
N ASP A 246 -12.39 -20.53 -5.29
CA ASP A 246 -11.95 -19.31 -4.60
C ASP A 246 -10.41 -19.30 -4.52
N THR A 247 -9.77 -18.38 -5.24
CA THR A 247 -8.32 -18.23 -5.27
C THR A 247 -7.82 -17.43 -4.08
N TYR A 248 -8.65 -16.54 -3.53
CA TYR A 248 -8.38 -15.86 -2.27
C TYR A 248 -9.66 -15.44 -1.56
N ALA A 249 -9.54 -15.20 -0.25
CA ALA A 249 -10.53 -14.54 0.57
C ALA A 249 -9.84 -13.55 1.52
N ARG A 250 -10.36 -12.33 1.63
CA ARG A 250 -9.93 -11.33 2.60
C ARG A 250 -11.15 -10.71 3.28
N MET A 251 -10.97 -10.13 4.46
CA MET A 251 -12.07 -9.57 5.23
C MET A 251 -11.96 -8.05 5.35
N ILE A 252 -13.11 -7.39 5.37
CA ILE A 252 -13.26 -5.98 5.70
C ILE A 252 -14.31 -5.87 6.80
N ALA A 253 -13.98 -5.21 7.91
CA ALA A 253 -14.94 -4.90 8.96
C ALA A 253 -15.17 -3.39 9.03
N TYR A 254 -16.43 -2.97 9.05
CA TYR A 254 -16.86 -1.58 9.16
C TYR A 254 -17.50 -1.35 10.52
N PHE A 255 -17.09 -0.30 11.23
CA PHE A 255 -17.57 0.02 12.57
C PHE A 255 -18.44 1.28 12.57
N PRO A 256 -19.36 1.43 13.55
CA PRO A 256 -20.32 2.52 13.62
C PRO A 256 -19.70 3.92 13.59
N ASP A 257 -18.54 4.08 14.22
CA ASP A 257 -17.85 5.37 14.33
C ASP A 257 -16.96 5.69 13.11
N GLY A 258 -16.91 4.78 12.12
CA GLY A 258 -16.25 4.98 10.83
C GLY A 258 -14.87 4.35 10.71
N GLU A 259 -14.40 3.57 11.69
CA GLU A 259 -13.25 2.70 11.49
C GLU A 259 -13.52 1.64 10.44
N VAL A 260 -12.46 1.26 9.75
CA VAL A 260 -12.49 0.12 8.83
C VAL A 260 -11.23 -0.70 9.03
N ILE A 261 -11.39 -1.98 9.34
CA ILE A 261 -10.28 -2.95 9.37
C ILE A 261 -10.21 -3.63 8.00
N TYR A 262 -8.99 -3.76 7.48
CA TYR A 262 -8.69 -4.50 6.26
C TYR A 262 -7.68 -5.62 6.59
N THR A 263 -8.07 -6.88 6.39
CA THR A 263 -7.17 -8.01 6.62
C THR A 263 -6.35 -8.34 5.37
N ASN A 264 -5.25 -9.05 5.58
CA ASN A 264 -4.52 -9.69 4.49
C ASN A 264 -5.34 -10.85 3.87
N PRO A 265 -5.12 -11.18 2.59
CA PRO A 265 -5.82 -12.26 1.91
C PRO A 265 -5.26 -13.63 2.33
N PHE A 266 -6.16 -14.57 2.61
CA PHE A 266 -5.87 -15.98 2.54
C PHE A 266 -5.93 -16.40 1.08
N ALA A 267 -4.81 -16.87 0.51
CA ALA A 267 -4.75 -17.25 -0.90
C ALA A 267 -4.36 -18.71 -1.08
N ARG A 268 -4.94 -19.35 -2.09
CA ARG A 268 -4.51 -20.66 -2.57
C ARG A 268 -3.31 -20.49 -3.50
N TYR A 269 -2.28 -21.29 -3.30
CA TYR A 269 -1.15 -21.39 -4.20
C TYR A 269 -0.66 -22.85 -4.26
N ASP A 270 0.03 -23.18 -5.34
CA ASP A 270 0.61 -24.52 -5.50
C ASP A 270 1.95 -24.59 -4.78
N ALA A 271 1.95 -25.21 -3.60
CA ALA A 271 3.14 -25.41 -2.78
C ALA A 271 4.18 -26.34 -3.44
N ALA A 272 3.79 -27.13 -4.45
CA ALA A 272 4.76 -27.89 -5.25
C ALA A 272 5.53 -27.01 -6.24
N VAL A 273 5.03 -25.80 -6.54
CA VAL A 273 5.64 -24.83 -7.47
C VAL A 273 6.45 -23.76 -6.73
N SER A 274 5.97 -23.30 -5.56
CA SER A 274 6.61 -22.25 -4.77
C SER A 274 6.30 -22.40 -3.29
N ASP A 275 7.28 -22.12 -2.42
CA ASP A 275 7.09 -22.10 -0.97
C ASP A 275 6.23 -20.91 -0.48
N SER A 276 5.94 -19.96 -1.37
CA SER A 276 5.21 -18.73 -1.08
C SER A 276 4.23 -18.37 -2.21
N PRO A 277 3.08 -17.74 -1.89
CA PRO A 277 2.16 -17.22 -2.91
C PRO A 277 2.73 -16.02 -3.69
N PHE A 278 3.83 -15.43 -3.24
CA PHE A 278 4.51 -14.36 -3.96
C PHE A 278 5.08 -14.84 -5.29
N ASP A 279 4.81 -14.09 -6.36
CA ASP A 279 5.46 -14.32 -7.66
C ASP A 279 6.87 -13.71 -7.67
N ASP A 280 7.87 -14.58 -7.62
CA ASP A 280 9.29 -14.21 -7.66
C ASP A 280 9.90 -14.26 -9.06
N ARG A 281 9.13 -14.74 -10.05
CA ARG A 281 9.62 -14.84 -11.42
C ARG A 281 10.02 -13.45 -11.94
N PRO A 282 11.10 -13.33 -12.71
CA PRO A 282 11.45 -12.08 -13.36
C PRO A 282 10.29 -11.59 -14.24
N SER A 283 9.84 -10.36 -14.00
CA SER A 283 8.80 -9.78 -14.85
C SER A 283 9.35 -9.51 -16.24
N GLN A 284 8.53 -9.78 -17.27
CA GLN A 284 8.87 -9.40 -18.63
C GLN A 284 8.80 -7.88 -18.78
N VAL A 285 9.94 -7.25 -19.05
CA VAL A 285 10.04 -5.82 -19.27
C VAL A 285 10.56 -5.56 -20.68
N ASN A 286 9.82 -4.77 -21.46
CA ASN A 286 10.29 -4.32 -22.77
C ASN A 286 11.27 -3.15 -22.60
N ILE A 287 12.53 -3.48 -22.30
CA ILE A 287 13.61 -2.51 -22.11
C ILE A 287 13.82 -1.66 -23.38
N PRO A 288 13.87 -2.22 -24.61
CA PRO A 288 14.01 -1.41 -25.82
C PRO A 288 12.92 -0.35 -25.96
N MET A 289 11.64 -0.73 -25.78
CA MET A 289 10.53 0.23 -25.84
C MET A 289 10.58 1.26 -24.72
N THR A 290 11.06 0.88 -23.53
CA THR A 290 11.28 1.82 -22.43
C THR A 290 12.30 2.88 -22.80
N ILE A 291 13.42 2.48 -23.39
CA ILE A 291 14.48 3.39 -23.83
C ILE A 291 13.97 4.27 -24.98
N LEU A 292 13.36 3.68 -26.01
CA LEU A 292 12.84 4.39 -27.18
C LEU A 292 11.79 5.44 -26.78
N PHE A 293 10.90 5.12 -25.85
CA PHE A 293 9.91 6.07 -25.36
C PHE A 293 10.56 7.26 -24.65
N ASN A 294 11.55 7.02 -23.78
CA ASN A 294 12.25 8.12 -23.11
C ASN A 294 13.05 8.98 -24.11
N LEU A 295 13.65 8.38 -25.13
CA LEU A 295 14.32 9.11 -26.20
C LEU A 295 13.34 9.94 -27.01
N ALA A 296 12.17 9.40 -27.35
CA ALA A 296 11.12 10.13 -28.04
C ALA A 296 10.65 11.35 -27.22
N LEU A 297 10.45 11.19 -25.90
CA LEU A 297 10.13 12.31 -25.02
C LEU A 297 11.25 13.36 -24.97
N LEU A 298 12.51 12.95 -24.89
CA LEU A 298 13.63 13.88 -24.90
C LEU A 298 13.67 14.69 -26.20
N LEU A 299 13.48 14.03 -27.35
CA LEU A 299 13.42 14.70 -28.65
C LEU A 299 12.25 15.69 -28.73
N LEU A 300 11.08 15.33 -28.20
CA LEU A 300 9.93 16.24 -28.10
C LEU A 300 10.25 17.46 -27.25
N CYS A 301 10.82 17.28 -26.06
CA CYS A 301 11.21 18.39 -25.19
C CYS A 301 12.25 19.32 -25.85
N LEU A 302 13.22 18.76 -26.58
CA LEU A 302 14.22 19.54 -27.31
C LEU A 302 13.58 20.32 -28.48
N ALA A 303 12.63 19.71 -29.19
CA ALA A 303 11.88 20.38 -30.26
C ALA A 303 11.04 21.54 -29.71
N ASP A 304 10.34 21.35 -28.59
CA ASP A 304 9.56 22.39 -27.93
C ASP A 304 10.45 23.54 -27.44
N ALA A 305 11.58 23.23 -26.80
CA ALA A 305 12.56 24.23 -26.36
C ALA A 305 13.10 25.05 -27.54
N TYR A 306 13.40 24.39 -28.67
CA TYR A 306 13.85 25.07 -29.88
C TYR A 306 12.77 25.98 -30.48
N LEU A 307 11.51 25.54 -30.52
CA LEU A 307 10.38 26.35 -30.99
C LEU A 307 10.17 27.58 -30.09
N ILE A 308 10.20 27.42 -28.77
CA ILE A 308 10.12 28.52 -27.80
C ILE A 308 11.26 29.50 -28.01
N TYR A 309 12.50 29.01 -28.12
CA TYR A 309 13.68 29.84 -28.39
C TYR A 309 13.48 30.68 -29.66
N LYS A 310 13.04 30.05 -30.74
CA LYS A 310 12.80 30.70 -32.04
C LYS A 310 11.66 31.73 -31.96
N LEU A 311 10.59 31.46 -31.21
CA LEU A 311 9.49 32.41 -31.00
C LEU A 311 9.92 33.65 -30.22
N ILE A 312 10.75 33.47 -29.19
CA ILE A 312 11.30 34.58 -28.39
C ILE A 312 12.25 35.43 -29.23
N HIS A 313 13.11 34.80 -30.05
CA HIS A 313 14.15 35.49 -30.81
C HIS A 313 13.70 35.99 -32.19
N ARG A 314 12.54 35.56 -32.70
CA ARG A 314 11.90 36.16 -33.88
C ARG A 314 11.10 37.44 -33.58
N ARG A 315 10.91 37.77 -32.29
CA ARG A 315 10.24 38.99 -31.83
C ARG A 315 11.24 40.13 -31.52
N LYS A 316 12.51 39.97 -31.90
CA LYS A 316 13.52 41.03 -31.99
C LYS A 316 13.88 41.23 -33.45
#